data_AF-A0A6H9WW67-F1
#
_entry.id   AF-A0A6H9WW67-F1
#
_cell.length_a   1.000
_cell.length_b   1.000
_cell.length_c   1.000
_cell.angle_alpha   90.00
_cell.angle_beta   90.00
_cell.angle_gamma   90.00
#
_symmetry.space_group_name_H-M   'P 1'
#
loop_
_entity.id
_entity.type
_entity.pdbx_description
1 polymer ?
#
loop_
_entity_poly.entity_id
_entity_poly.type
_entity_poly.pdbx_seq_one_letter_code
_entity_poly.pdbx_strand_id
1 'polypeptide(L)'
;MRRELRPVRAEHDDPEIPAGVTAKDLPFAARVQLKTLTKENADFVAEHLVMVAMLIDNDPERAHQHALSAVRRGGRIGMVRETLAITAYQTGDFALALRELRTYRRISGSNDQLALMIDSERGLGRPDRGLELGRSVDLATLPPQERVNVAIAMSGARLDQGQPELALAELEIEQLDERRAFPYSPALFGAYAEVLRELGRADEAERWDALAVRAGDALEAADHDEHETIEVVSEELEGDELAAYLEQHGRVADDDADAERDADAPPRSDDALSTGEDVESTPEFESTPEPDSDSESELESEPEPEPEPEPEPEPESALVPESESEPESALVRESVPELASESGPEPESGPEPESASASDSEPVPEPESESGPEPEPESEPGPEPEPESEPEPRAKEEGPTLFDL
;
A
#
# COMPACT_ATOMS: atom_id res chain seq x y z
N MET A 1 -33.93 -29.78 34.17
CA MET A 1 -32.89 -28.74 34.19
C MET A 1 -32.85 -28.11 32.80
N ARG A 2 -32.94 -26.78 32.68
CA ARG A 2 -32.63 -26.11 31.40
C ARG A 2 -31.11 -26.10 31.28
N ARG A 3 -30.58 -26.58 30.15
CA ARG A 3 -29.14 -26.52 29.85
C ARG A 3 -28.88 -25.12 29.32
N GLU A 4 -28.34 -24.25 30.17
CA GLU A 4 -27.94 -22.90 29.76
C GLU A 4 -26.80 -23.02 28.74
N LEU A 5 -27.05 -22.50 27.54
CA LEU A 5 -26.04 -22.42 26.49
C LEU A 5 -25.12 -21.26 26.84
N ARG A 6 -24.02 -21.59 27.55
CA ARG A 6 -22.93 -20.64 27.79
C ARG A 6 -22.39 -20.20 26.41
N PRO A 7 -22.32 -18.90 26.10
CA PRO A 7 -21.80 -18.45 24.81
C PRO A 7 -20.35 -18.92 24.65
N VAL A 8 -20.05 -19.60 23.53
CA VAL A 8 -18.75 -20.23 23.26
C VAL A 8 -17.71 -19.23 22.72
N ARG A 9 -18.09 -17.95 22.60
CA ARG A 9 -17.13 -16.89 22.28
C ARG A 9 -16.45 -16.45 23.57
N ALA A 10 -15.13 -16.54 23.59
CA ALA A 10 -14.32 -15.81 24.56
C ALA A 10 -14.74 -14.33 24.53
N GLU A 11 -14.84 -13.73 25.71
CA GLU A 11 -15.13 -12.31 25.86
C GLU A 11 -13.93 -11.54 25.29
N HIS A 12 -14.12 -10.93 24.12
CA HIS A 12 -13.09 -10.13 23.48
C HIS A 12 -13.12 -8.74 24.12
N ASP A 13 -11.95 -8.24 24.50
CA ASP A 13 -11.81 -6.88 25.01
C ASP A 13 -11.83 -5.92 23.80
N ASP A 14 -12.96 -5.30 23.55
CA ASP A 14 -13.17 -4.41 22.40
C ASP A 14 -12.54 -3.04 22.74
N PRO A 15 -11.64 -2.48 21.90
CA PRO A 15 -10.95 -1.23 22.23
C PRO A 15 -11.95 -0.09 22.39
N GLU A 16 -11.82 0.67 23.48
CA GLU A 16 -12.77 1.72 23.86
C GLU A 16 -12.99 2.75 22.74
N ILE A 17 -14.26 3.03 22.44
CA ILE A 17 -14.67 4.07 21.50
C ILE A 17 -15.04 5.33 22.32
N PRO A 18 -14.47 6.51 22.03
CA PRO A 18 -14.84 7.74 22.72
C PRO A 18 -16.32 8.07 22.52
N ALA A 19 -17.02 8.50 23.58
CA ALA A 19 -18.48 8.70 23.57
C ALA A 19 -19.00 9.82 22.64
N GLY A 20 -18.12 10.51 21.92
CA GLY A 20 -18.48 11.47 20.86
C GLY A 20 -18.40 10.90 19.44
N VAL A 21 -17.81 9.72 19.26
CA VAL A 21 -17.77 9.01 17.97
C VAL A 21 -19.06 8.22 17.79
N THR A 22 -19.66 8.35 16.62
CA THR A 22 -20.95 7.73 16.29
C THR A 22 -20.88 7.06 14.92
N ALA A 23 -21.81 6.14 14.67
CA ALA A 23 -21.96 5.55 13.34
C ALA A 23 -22.15 6.59 12.23
N LYS A 24 -22.73 7.77 12.53
CA LYS A 24 -23.02 8.83 11.53
C LYS A 24 -21.76 9.50 10.97
N ASP A 25 -20.66 9.48 11.71
CA ASP A 25 -19.38 10.07 11.32
C ASP A 25 -18.69 9.24 10.22
N LEU A 26 -19.16 8.01 9.98
CA LEU A 26 -18.75 7.22 8.81
C LEU A 26 -19.42 7.79 7.54
N PRO A 27 -18.66 8.02 6.44
CA PRO A 27 -19.20 8.50 5.18
C PRO A 27 -20.41 7.69 4.69
N PHE A 28 -21.41 8.38 4.13
CA PHE A 28 -22.68 7.77 3.74
C PHE A 28 -22.51 6.55 2.80
N ALA A 29 -21.63 6.66 1.81
CA ALA A 29 -21.33 5.57 0.88
C ALA A 29 -20.80 4.30 1.59
N ALA A 30 -19.99 4.46 2.64
CA ALA A 30 -19.50 3.36 3.47
C ALA A 30 -20.63 2.77 4.35
N ARG A 31 -21.47 3.61 4.96
CA ARG A 31 -22.66 3.15 5.71
C ARG A 31 -23.62 2.33 4.86
N VAL A 32 -23.81 2.68 3.59
CA VAL A 32 -24.66 1.92 2.65
C VAL A 32 -24.15 0.49 2.46
N GLN A 33 -22.85 0.22 2.57
CA GLN A 33 -22.32 -1.16 2.50
C GLN A 33 -22.68 -2.00 3.72
N LEU A 34 -22.88 -1.37 4.89
CA LEU A 34 -23.23 -2.02 6.15
C LEU A 34 -24.73 -2.38 6.26
N LYS A 35 -25.58 -1.96 5.31
CA LYS A 35 -27.05 -2.17 5.33
C LYS A 35 -27.53 -3.62 5.38
N THR A 36 -26.64 -4.58 5.10
CA THR A 36 -26.92 -6.02 5.18
C THR A 36 -26.74 -6.61 6.59
N LEU A 37 -26.17 -5.83 7.51
CA LEU A 37 -26.06 -6.16 8.92
C LEU A 37 -27.33 -5.73 9.68
N THR A 38 -27.57 -6.29 10.86
CA THR A 38 -28.57 -5.74 11.79
C THR A 38 -28.12 -4.35 12.24
N LYS A 39 -29.05 -3.44 12.56
CA LYS A 39 -28.72 -2.07 13.00
C LYS A 39 -27.63 -2.01 14.07
N GLU A 40 -27.77 -2.79 15.14
CA GLU A 40 -26.77 -2.90 16.23
C GLU A 40 -25.37 -3.32 15.74
N ASN A 41 -25.28 -4.20 14.73
CA ASN A 41 -24.00 -4.60 14.16
C ASN A 41 -23.47 -3.57 13.15
N ALA A 42 -24.35 -2.89 12.41
CA ALA A 42 -23.98 -1.82 11.50
C ALA A 42 -23.42 -0.62 12.26
N ASP A 43 -24.11 -0.19 13.33
CA ASP A 43 -23.70 0.93 14.19
C ASP A 43 -22.33 0.64 14.84
N PHE A 44 -22.19 -0.53 15.49
CA PHE A 44 -20.91 -0.98 16.07
C PHE A 44 -19.76 -1.06 15.06
N VAL A 45 -20.01 -1.63 13.87
CA VAL A 45 -18.99 -1.70 12.81
C VAL A 45 -18.62 -0.31 12.34
N ALA A 46 -19.59 0.58 12.13
CA ALA A 46 -19.33 1.94 11.68
C ALA A 46 -18.48 2.73 12.68
N GLU A 47 -18.80 2.68 13.97
CA GLU A 47 -18.03 3.33 15.03
C GLU A 47 -16.58 2.83 15.05
N HIS A 48 -16.35 1.52 14.92
CA HIS A 48 -14.99 0.98 14.80
C HIS A 48 -14.29 1.43 13.51
N LEU A 49 -14.98 1.51 12.36
CA LEU A 49 -14.38 2.00 11.11
C LEU A 49 -14.02 3.50 11.16
N VAL A 50 -14.81 4.33 11.85
CA VAL A 50 -14.46 5.73 12.13
C VAL A 50 -13.18 5.79 12.97
N MET A 51 -13.09 4.98 14.02
CA MET A 51 -11.86 4.89 14.83
C MET A 51 -10.64 4.44 14.01
N VAL A 52 -10.79 3.56 13.02
CA VAL A 52 -9.69 3.24 12.10
C VAL A 52 -9.26 4.47 11.30
N ALA A 53 -10.22 5.16 10.68
CA ALA A 53 -9.92 6.33 9.85
C ALA A 53 -9.26 7.49 10.64
N MET A 54 -9.61 7.65 11.92
CA MET A 54 -8.99 8.65 12.81
C MET A 54 -7.59 8.28 13.29
N LEU A 55 -7.25 6.98 13.33
CA LEU A 55 -6.02 6.49 13.99
C LEU A 55 -4.96 5.98 13.01
N ILE A 56 -5.31 5.60 11.78
CA ILE A 56 -4.42 4.85 10.86
C ILE A 56 -3.05 5.51 10.66
N ASP A 57 -2.98 6.84 10.58
CA ASP A 57 -1.74 7.58 10.36
C ASP A 57 -0.91 7.85 11.63
N ASN A 58 -1.52 7.71 12.82
CA ASN A 58 -0.94 8.16 14.11
C ASN A 58 -0.72 7.02 15.12
N ASP A 59 -1.58 6.00 15.11
CA ASP A 59 -1.56 4.81 15.98
C ASP A 59 -2.13 3.61 15.18
N PRO A 60 -1.37 3.08 14.22
CA PRO A 60 -1.83 2.00 13.35
C PRO A 60 -2.10 0.70 14.12
N GLU A 61 -1.42 0.47 15.25
CA GLU A 61 -1.69 -0.67 16.14
C GLU A 61 -3.08 -0.60 16.77
N ARG A 62 -3.51 0.55 17.31
CA ARG A 62 -4.91 0.73 17.76
C ARG A 62 -5.87 0.65 16.59
N ALA A 63 -5.57 1.29 15.45
CA ALA A 63 -6.41 1.21 14.26
C ALA A 63 -6.67 -0.26 13.89
N HIS A 64 -5.63 -1.09 13.90
CA HIS A 64 -5.74 -2.53 13.68
C HIS A 64 -6.64 -3.25 14.70
N GLN A 65 -6.58 -2.89 15.99
CA GLN A 65 -7.48 -3.43 17.02
C GLN A 65 -8.95 -3.05 16.77
N HIS A 66 -9.25 -1.83 16.29
CA HIS A 66 -10.60 -1.45 15.90
C HIS A 66 -11.04 -2.20 14.62
N ALA A 67 -10.16 -2.42 13.64
CA ALA A 67 -10.47 -3.20 12.42
C ALA A 67 -10.75 -4.69 12.71
N LEU A 68 -9.96 -5.33 13.57
CA LEU A 68 -10.24 -6.68 14.10
C LEU A 68 -11.63 -6.74 14.75
N SER A 69 -12.02 -5.66 15.41
CA SER A 69 -13.31 -5.53 16.09
C SER A 69 -14.49 -5.38 15.14
N ALA A 70 -14.37 -4.51 14.14
CA ALA A 70 -15.30 -4.46 13.01
C ALA A 70 -15.48 -5.84 12.36
N VAL A 71 -14.40 -6.60 12.12
CA VAL A 71 -14.47 -7.94 11.51
C VAL A 71 -15.28 -8.96 12.32
N ARG A 72 -15.31 -8.89 13.66
CA ARG A 72 -16.11 -9.83 14.48
C ARG A 72 -17.62 -9.74 14.22
N ARG A 73 -18.14 -8.57 13.82
CA ARG A 73 -19.57 -8.35 13.53
C ARG A 73 -19.87 -8.09 12.04
N GLY A 74 -18.89 -7.58 11.28
CA GLY A 74 -18.99 -7.20 9.87
C GLY A 74 -18.18 -8.08 8.90
N GLY A 75 -17.58 -9.19 9.34
CA GLY A 75 -16.61 -9.99 8.55
C GLY A 75 -17.10 -10.68 7.26
N ARG A 76 -18.29 -10.36 6.74
CA ARG A 76 -18.74 -10.72 5.38
C ARG A 76 -18.83 -9.51 4.43
N ILE A 77 -18.62 -8.30 4.92
CA ILE A 77 -18.61 -7.07 4.13
C ILE A 77 -17.21 -6.90 3.52
N GLY A 78 -17.15 -6.57 2.22
CA GLY A 78 -15.89 -6.33 1.50
C GLY A 78 -15.04 -5.24 2.15
N MET A 79 -15.60 -4.05 2.32
CA MET A 79 -14.94 -2.92 3.00
C MET A 79 -14.38 -3.27 4.39
N VAL A 80 -15.08 -4.07 5.20
CA VAL A 80 -14.57 -4.45 6.53
C VAL A 80 -13.35 -5.39 6.43
N ARG A 81 -13.23 -6.19 5.36
CA ARG A 81 -12.04 -7.01 5.05
C ARG A 81 -10.89 -6.16 4.52
N GLU A 82 -11.20 -5.18 3.68
CA GLU A 82 -10.26 -4.18 3.16
C GLU A 82 -9.65 -3.34 4.29
N THR A 83 -10.46 -2.83 5.23
CA THR A 83 -9.95 -2.09 6.38
C THR A 83 -9.05 -2.94 7.29
N LEU A 84 -9.38 -4.22 7.51
CA LEU A 84 -8.47 -5.12 8.24
C LEU A 84 -7.18 -5.38 7.47
N ALA A 85 -7.25 -5.50 6.14
CA ALA A 85 -6.06 -5.65 5.30
C ALA A 85 -5.14 -4.42 5.34
N ILE A 86 -5.70 -3.22 5.20
CA ILE A 86 -4.94 -1.95 5.20
C ILE A 86 -4.27 -1.74 6.56
N THR A 87 -5.00 -1.93 7.66
CA THR A 87 -4.39 -1.84 9.01
C THR A 87 -3.32 -2.90 9.25
N ALA A 88 -3.51 -4.14 8.77
CA ALA A 88 -2.49 -5.19 8.87
C ALA A 88 -1.24 -4.90 8.01
N TYR A 89 -1.42 -4.27 6.85
CA TYR A 89 -0.31 -3.81 6.00
C TYR A 89 0.49 -2.71 6.72
N GLN A 90 -0.20 -1.74 7.33
CA GLN A 90 0.41 -0.62 8.05
C GLN A 90 1.18 -1.07 9.31
N THR A 91 0.74 -2.14 9.99
CA THR A 91 1.47 -2.76 11.12
C THR A 91 2.51 -3.80 10.69
N GLY A 92 2.71 -4.03 9.39
CA GLY A 92 3.70 -4.95 8.85
C GLY A 92 3.32 -6.44 8.93
N ASP A 93 2.10 -6.81 9.32
CA ASP A 93 1.61 -8.19 9.17
C ASP A 93 1.13 -8.43 7.73
N PHE A 94 2.12 -8.50 6.82
CA PHE A 94 1.90 -8.73 5.40
C PHE A 94 1.22 -10.08 5.11
N ALA A 95 1.35 -11.08 6.00
CA ALA A 95 0.68 -12.37 5.87
C ALA A 95 -0.83 -12.25 6.15
N LEU A 96 -1.20 -11.50 7.18
CA LEU A 96 -2.59 -11.14 7.47
C LEU A 96 -3.16 -10.24 6.38
N ALA A 97 -2.47 -9.17 6.01
CA ALA A 97 -2.89 -8.24 4.95
C ALA A 97 -3.24 -9.00 3.66
N LEU A 98 -2.30 -9.79 3.13
CA LEU A 98 -2.48 -10.58 1.92
C LEU A 98 -3.63 -11.60 2.01
N ARG A 99 -3.88 -12.20 3.18
CA ARG A 99 -5.01 -13.12 3.40
C ARG A 99 -6.35 -12.39 3.34
N GLU A 100 -6.44 -11.21 3.95
CA GLU A 100 -7.66 -10.41 3.97
C GLU A 100 -7.90 -9.72 2.62
N LEU A 101 -6.86 -9.26 1.90
CA LEU A 101 -6.95 -8.76 0.52
C LEU A 101 -7.46 -9.82 -0.46
N ARG A 102 -6.94 -11.05 -0.38
CA ARG A 102 -7.49 -12.20 -1.15
C ARG A 102 -8.96 -12.46 -0.81
N THR A 103 -9.36 -12.20 0.43
CA THR A 103 -10.75 -12.36 0.87
C THR A 103 -11.64 -11.21 0.37
N TYR A 104 -11.17 -9.97 0.42
CA TYR A 104 -11.79 -8.79 -0.17
C TYR A 104 -12.03 -9.02 -1.67
N ARG A 105 -10.98 -9.28 -2.45
CA ARG A 105 -11.03 -9.49 -3.91
C ARG A 105 -12.04 -10.56 -4.32
N ARG A 106 -12.17 -11.63 -3.52
CA ARG A 106 -13.16 -12.70 -3.73
C ARG A 106 -14.61 -12.28 -3.41
N ILE A 107 -14.81 -11.35 -2.48
CA ILE A 107 -16.14 -10.88 -2.04
C ILE A 107 -16.61 -9.69 -2.91
N SER A 108 -15.74 -8.74 -3.20
CA SER A 108 -16.05 -7.54 -4.01
C SER A 108 -15.95 -7.79 -5.52
N GLY A 109 -15.10 -8.73 -5.95
CA GLY A 109 -14.68 -8.86 -7.36
C GLY A 109 -13.69 -7.78 -7.81
N SER A 110 -13.39 -6.80 -6.96
CA SER A 110 -12.51 -5.66 -7.27
C SER A 110 -11.03 -6.05 -7.23
N ASN A 111 -10.24 -5.39 -8.08
CA ASN A 111 -8.78 -5.48 -8.14
C ASN A 111 -8.09 -4.20 -7.62
N ASP A 112 -8.81 -3.26 -7.00
CA ASP A 112 -8.29 -1.92 -6.68
C ASP A 112 -7.09 -2.00 -5.70
N GLN A 113 -7.14 -2.97 -4.79
CA GLN A 113 -6.09 -3.27 -3.81
C GLN A 113 -4.95 -4.16 -4.35
N LEU A 114 -4.82 -4.32 -5.68
CA LEU A 114 -3.78 -5.16 -6.29
C LEU A 114 -2.36 -4.71 -5.89
N ALA A 115 -2.12 -3.41 -5.79
CA ALA A 115 -0.84 -2.83 -5.36
C ALA A 115 -0.44 -3.30 -3.95
N LEU A 116 -1.33 -3.17 -2.96
CA LEU A 116 -1.06 -3.63 -1.58
C LEU A 116 -0.83 -5.15 -1.51
N MET A 117 -1.44 -5.94 -2.42
CA MET A 117 -1.13 -7.38 -2.49
C MET A 117 0.28 -7.65 -3.03
N ILE A 118 0.76 -6.86 -3.99
CA ILE A 118 2.12 -6.94 -4.53
C ILE A 118 3.11 -6.56 -3.45
N ASP A 119 2.91 -5.43 -2.77
CA ASP A 119 3.77 -4.97 -1.68
C ASP A 119 3.73 -5.92 -0.46
N SER A 120 2.60 -6.58 -0.19
CA SER A 120 2.54 -7.63 0.83
C SER A 120 3.39 -8.87 0.47
N GLU A 121 3.43 -9.31 -0.80
CA GLU A 121 4.33 -10.39 -1.21
C GLU A 121 5.81 -9.93 -1.17
N ARG A 122 6.11 -8.66 -1.50
CA ARG A 122 7.45 -8.06 -1.30
C ARG A 122 7.88 -8.06 0.17
N GLY A 123 7.01 -7.61 1.08
CA GLY A 123 7.24 -7.62 2.53
C GLY A 123 7.41 -9.02 3.14
N LEU A 124 6.92 -10.07 2.45
CA LEU A 124 7.18 -11.48 2.78
C LEU A 124 8.47 -12.03 2.13
N GLY A 125 9.29 -11.19 1.50
CA GLY A 125 10.52 -11.58 0.80
C GLY A 125 10.28 -12.31 -0.52
N ARG A 126 9.16 -12.04 -1.21
CA ARG A 126 8.72 -12.76 -2.42
C ARG A 126 8.39 -11.81 -3.59
N PRO A 127 9.32 -10.93 -4.02
CA PRO A 127 9.06 -9.99 -5.11
C PRO A 127 8.63 -10.67 -6.42
N ASP A 128 9.13 -11.87 -6.73
CA ASP A 128 8.66 -12.68 -7.87
C ASP A 128 7.14 -12.93 -7.83
N ARG A 129 6.58 -13.21 -6.65
CA ARG A 129 5.14 -13.43 -6.48
C ARG A 129 4.34 -12.15 -6.63
N GLY A 130 4.90 -11.01 -6.20
CA GLY A 130 4.34 -9.70 -6.50
C GLY A 130 4.27 -9.44 -8.01
N LEU A 131 5.36 -9.67 -8.73
CA LEU A 131 5.42 -9.50 -10.19
C LEU A 131 4.52 -10.50 -10.95
N GLU A 132 4.41 -11.75 -10.50
CA GLU A 132 3.41 -12.72 -11.01
C GLU A 132 1.98 -12.21 -10.82
N LEU A 133 1.68 -11.65 -9.64
CA LEU A 133 0.36 -11.18 -9.28
C LEU A 133 -0.06 -9.93 -10.08
N GLY A 134 0.82 -8.95 -10.24
CA GLY A 134 0.56 -7.75 -11.05
C GLY A 134 0.22 -8.10 -12.51
N ARG A 135 0.92 -9.09 -13.08
CA ARG A 135 0.67 -9.61 -14.44
C ARG A 135 -0.57 -10.51 -14.56
N SER A 136 -1.24 -10.84 -13.46
CA SER A 136 -2.46 -11.68 -13.46
C SER A 136 -3.74 -10.91 -13.80
N VAL A 137 -3.66 -9.58 -13.95
CA VAL A 137 -4.78 -8.68 -14.22
C VAL A 137 -4.46 -7.85 -15.47
N ASP A 138 -5.45 -7.60 -16.30
CA ASP A 138 -5.33 -6.61 -17.37
C ASP A 138 -5.38 -5.21 -16.75
N LEU A 139 -4.21 -4.56 -16.63
CA LEU A 139 -4.08 -3.25 -16.00
C LEU A 139 -4.91 -2.17 -16.73
N ALA A 140 -5.22 -2.33 -18.02
CA ALA A 140 -6.07 -1.38 -18.75
C ALA A 140 -7.51 -1.33 -18.22
N THR A 141 -7.95 -2.35 -17.48
CA THR A 141 -9.28 -2.41 -16.84
C THR A 141 -9.33 -1.70 -15.48
N LEU A 142 -8.19 -1.38 -14.88
CA LEU A 142 -8.12 -0.63 -13.62
C LEU A 142 -8.28 0.88 -13.87
N PRO A 143 -8.86 1.65 -12.93
CA PRO A 143 -8.85 3.11 -13.04
C PRO A 143 -7.41 3.68 -12.91
N PRO A 144 -7.19 4.96 -13.29
CA PRO A 144 -5.83 5.49 -13.44
C PRO A 144 -4.98 5.47 -12.17
N GLN A 145 -5.60 5.71 -11.00
CA GLN A 145 -4.91 5.70 -9.70
C GLN A 145 -4.36 4.30 -9.38
N GLU A 146 -5.16 3.28 -9.60
CA GLU A 146 -4.87 1.88 -9.29
C GLU A 146 -3.80 1.34 -10.25
N ARG A 147 -3.82 1.75 -11.54
CA ARG A 147 -2.73 1.47 -12.47
C ARG A 147 -1.39 2.02 -11.99
N VAL A 148 -1.39 3.27 -11.51
CA VAL A 148 -0.18 3.93 -10.98
C VAL A 148 0.31 3.23 -9.71
N ASN A 149 -0.59 2.93 -8.78
CA ASN A 149 -0.25 2.20 -7.56
C ASN A 149 0.39 0.82 -7.89
N VAL A 150 -0.16 0.09 -8.87
CA VAL A 150 0.39 -1.20 -9.31
C VAL A 150 1.74 -1.05 -10.00
N ALA A 151 1.93 -0.02 -10.84
CA ALA A 151 3.22 0.29 -11.46
C ALA A 151 4.31 0.58 -10.41
N ILE A 152 3.99 1.38 -9.38
CA ILE A 152 4.89 1.67 -8.26
C ILE A 152 5.24 0.39 -7.48
N ALA A 153 4.25 -0.42 -7.12
CA ALA A 153 4.49 -1.68 -6.39
C ALA A 153 5.31 -2.70 -7.22
N MET A 154 5.07 -2.79 -8.53
CA MET A 154 5.87 -3.62 -9.44
C MET A 154 7.30 -3.09 -9.61
N SER A 155 7.47 -1.77 -9.71
CA SER A 155 8.79 -1.13 -9.73
C SER A 155 9.58 -1.42 -8.46
N GLY A 156 8.95 -1.30 -7.29
CA GLY A 156 9.53 -1.71 -6.01
C GLY A 156 9.94 -3.18 -6.00
N ALA A 157 9.11 -4.08 -6.53
CA ALA A 157 9.47 -5.51 -6.64
C ALA A 157 10.68 -5.77 -7.56
N ARG A 158 10.94 -4.90 -8.55
CA ARG A 158 12.16 -4.96 -9.38
C ARG A 158 13.39 -4.46 -8.63
N LEU A 159 13.26 -3.41 -7.82
CA LEU A 159 14.34 -2.92 -6.96
C LEU A 159 14.76 -3.99 -5.95
N ASP A 160 13.80 -4.68 -5.31
CA ASP A 160 14.07 -5.81 -4.41
C ASP A 160 14.87 -6.95 -5.08
N GLN A 161 14.78 -7.07 -6.41
CA GLN A 161 15.51 -8.05 -7.22
C GLN A 161 16.85 -7.52 -7.80
N GLY A 162 17.22 -6.28 -7.50
CA GLY A 162 18.40 -5.63 -8.08
C GLY A 162 18.28 -5.40 -9.60
N GLN A 163 17.08 -5.07 -10.09
CA GLN A 163 16.78 -4.84 -11.51
C GLN A 163 16.33 -3.39 -11.77
N PRO A 164 17.15 -2.36 -11.48
CA PRO A 164 16.72 -0.96 -11.51
C PRO A 164 16.33 -0.46 -12.91
N GLU A 165 16.92 -0.96 -13.99
CA GLU A 165 16.51 -0.61 -15.35
C GLU A 165 15.11 -1.13 -15.68
N LEU A 166 14.74 -2.31 -15.15
CA LEU A 166 13.39 -2.84 -15.28
C LEU A 166 12.42 -2.12 -14.34
N ALA A 167 12.86 -1.75 -13.13
CA ALA A 167 12.09 -0.92 -12.21
C ALA A 167 11.66 0.41 -12.86
N LEU A 168 12.55 1.03 -13.63
CA LEU A 168 12.26 2.28 -14.34
C LEU A 168 11.19 2.05 -15.42
N ALA A 169 11.35 0.97 -16.19
CA ALA A 169 10.42 0.61 -17.26
C ALA A 169 9.00 0.26 -16.75
N GLU A 170 8.84 -0.29 -15.54
CA GLU A 170 7.49 -0.49 -14.95
C GLU A 170 6.78 0.86 -14.65
N LEU A 171 7.53 1.97 -14.48
CA LEU A 171 7.00 3.31 -14.18
C LEU A 171 6.77 4.20 -15.42
N GLU A 172 7.28 3.82 -16.60
CA GLU A 172 7.13 4.57 -17.86
C GLU A 172 5.73 4.35 -18.49
N ILE A 173 4.68 4.57 -17.69
CA ILE A 173 3.27 4.46 -18.05
C ILE A 173 2.70 5.80 -18.57
N GLU A 174 1.55 5.75 -19.26
CA GLU A 174 0.86 6.94 -19.79
C GLU A 174 0.58 8.03 -18.73
N GLN A 175 0.43 7.63 -17.47
CA GLN A 175 0.16 8.52 -16.34
C GLN A 175 1.40 9.35 -15.90
N LEU A 176 2.60 9.04 -16.41
CA LEU A 176 3.84 9.79 -16.15
C LEU A 176 3.92 11.05 -17.04
N ASP A 177 3.01 12.01 -16.84
CA ASP A 177 2.97 13.29 -17.58
C ASP A 177 3.44 14.46 -16.70
N GLU A 178 4.65 14.96 -16.95
CA GLU A 178 5.29 16.12 -16.30
C GLU A 178 4.42 17.40 -16.27
N ARG A 179 3.37 17.47 -17.10
CA ARG A 179 2.52 18.66 -17.30
C ARG A 179 1.22 18.64 -16.51
N ARG A 180 0.92 17.56 -15.78
CA ARG A 180 -0.37 17.37 -15.10
C ARG A 180 -0.19 16.89 -13.66
N ALA A 181 -0.84 17.60 -12.74
CA ALA A 181 -1.03 17.15 -11.37
C ALA A 181 -2.37 16.42 -11.26
N PHE A 182 -2.31 15.12 -10.99
CA PHE A 182 -3.43 14.29 -10.55
C PHE A 182 -3.09 13.74 -9.14
N PRO A 183 -4.06 13.24 -8.36
CA PRO A 183 -3.81 12.70 -7.02
C PRO A 183 -2.67 11.66 -6.93
N TYR A 184 -2.45 10.89 -8.01
CA TYR A 184 -1.33 9.93 -8.11
C TYR A 184 0.02 10.53 -8.52
N SER A 185 0.06 11.74 -9.10
CA SER A 185 1.27 12.33 -9.70
C SER A 185 2.42 12.47 -8.69
N PRO A 186 2.24 12.97 -7.45
CA PRO A 186 3.35 13.12 -6.50
C PRO A 186 4.03 11.78 -6.18
N ALA A 187 3.24 10.74 -5.94
CA ALA A 187 3.73 9.39 -5.63
C ALA A 187 4.48 8.77 -6.82
N LEU A 188 3.94 8.91 -8.04
CA LEU A 188 4.57 8.40 -9.26
C LEU A 188 5.89 9.12 -9.57
N PHE A 189 5.92 10.44 -9.43
CA PHE A 189 7.12 11.24 -9.71
C PHE A 189 8.22 10.97 -8.68
N GLY A 190 7.86 10.82 -7.39
CA GLY A 190 8.79 10.40 -6.34
C GLY A 190 9.35 8.99 -6.55
N ALA A 191 8.51 8.02 -6.93
CA ALA A 191 8.96 6.67 -7.27
C ALA A 191 9.91 6.66 -8.49
N TYR A 192 9.61 7.47 -9.51
CA TYR A 192 10.48 7.61 -10.69
C TYR A 192 11.82 8.26 -10.33
N ALA A 193 11.81 9.29 -9.47
CA ALA A 193 13.03 9.90 -8.95
C ALA A 193 13.90 8.92 -8.15
N GLU A 194 13.30 8.06 -7.32
CA GLU A 194 14.01 7.04 -6.55
C GLU A 194 14.76 6.05 -7.47
N VAL A 195 14.07 5.51 -8.48
CA VAL A 195 14.71 4.58 -9.43
C VAL A 195 15.80 5.26 -10.26
N LEU A 196 15.60 6.52 -10.66
CA LEU A 196 16.66 7.32 -11.30
C LEU A 196 17.88 7.47 -10.39
N ARG A 197 17.69 7.63 -9.08
CA ARG A 197 18.76 7.76 -8.09
C ARG A 197 19.54 6.44 -7.95
N GLU A 198 18.85 5.31 -7.89
CA GLU A 198 19.47 3.96 -7.90
C GLU A 198 20.28 3.70 -9.18
N LEU A 199 19.81 4.21 -10.34
CA LEU A 199 20.54 4.19 -11.61
C LEU A 199 21.69 5.21 -11.71
N GLY A 200 21.96 5.98 -10.65
CA GLY A 200 23.00 7.02 -10.63
C GLY A 200 22.69 8.28 -11.46
N ARG A 201 21.44 8.47 -11.89
CA ARG A 201 20.96 9.61 -12.70
C ARG A 201 20.49 10.77 -11.81
N ALA A 202 21.34 11.21 -10.88
CA ALA A 202 21.00 12.16 -9.81
C ALA A 202 20.41 13.49 -10.33
N ASP A 203 21.00 14.10 -11.36
CA ASP A 203 20.52 15.35 -11.98
C ASP A 203 19.10 15.24 -12.58
N GLU A 204 18.65 14.03 -12.90
CA GLU A 204 17.28 13.76 -13.37
C GLU A 204 16.35 13.46 -12.21
N ALA A 205 16.82 12.69 -11.22
CA ALA A 205 16.07 12.41 -9.98
C ALA A 205 15.64 13.71 -9.29
N GLU A 206 16.56 14.67 -9.10
CA GLU A 206 16.27 15.97 -8.47
C GLU A 206 15.17 16.76 -9.21
N ARG A 207 15.09 16.64 -10.55
CA ARG A 207 14.02 17.29 -11.34
C ARG A 207 12.67 16.62 -11.12
N TRP A 208 12.63 15.30 -10.99
CA TRP A 208 11.41 14.56 -10.72
C TRP A 208 10.95 14.71 -9.27
N ASP A 209 11.87 14.78 -8.30
CA ASP A 209 11.58 15.18 -6.91
C ASP A 209 10.93 16.58 -6.87
N ALA A 210 11.50 17.55 -7.60
CA ALA A 210 10.92 18.91 -7.71
C ALA A 210 9.57 18.96 -8.45
N LEU A 211 9.29 18.01 -9.35
CA LEU A 211 7.97 17.82 -9.95
C LEU A 211 6.98 17.19 -8.96
N ALA A 212 7.42 16.22 -8.15
CA ALA A 212 6.61 15.56 -7.13
C ALA A 212 6.09 16.58 -6.10
N VAL A 213 7.00 17.42 -5.58
CA VAL A 213 6.64 18.52 -4.65
C VAL A 213 5.65 19.48 -5.30
N ARG A 214 5.95 20.00 -6.51
CA ARG A 214 5.05 20.93 -7.21
C ARG A 214 3.68 20.34 -7.50
N ALA A 215 3.60 19.04 -7.80
CA ALA A 215 2.32 18.36 -8.00
C ALA A 215 1.53 18.24 -6.69
N GLY A 216 2.22 18.01 -5.55
CA GLY A 216 1.61 18.03 -4.22
C GLY A 216 1.07 19.41 -3.85
N ASP A 217 1.91 20.45 -3.95
CA ASP A 217 1.55 21.84 -3.67
C ASP A 217 0.32 22.29 -4.50
N ALA A 218 0.24 21.87 -5.77
CA ALA A 218 -0.86 22.20 -6.66
C ALA A 218 -2.18 21.49 -6.31
N LEU A 219 -2.12 20.27 -5.77
CA LEU A 219 -3.30 19.54 -5.29
C LEU A 219 -3.80 20.12 -3.96
N GLU A 220 -2.90 20.42 -3.03
CA GLU A 220 -3.26 21.05 -1.75
C GLU A 220 -3.90 22.42 -1.96
N ALA A 221 -3.40 23.23 -2.90
CA ALA A 221 -4.02 24.50 -3.27
C ALA A 221 -5.43 24.32 -3.85
N ALA A 222 -5.66 23.29 -4.68
CA ALA A 222 -6.96 23.02 -5.27
C ALA A 222 -7.99 22.55 -4.22
N ASP A 223 -7.62 21.65 -3.30
CA ASP A 223 -8.48 21.22 -2.19
C ASP A 223 -8.90 22.41 -1.31
N HIS A 224 -7.98 23.34 -1.03
CA HIS A 224 -8.29 24.54 -0.25
C HIS A 224 -9.29 25.49 -0.95
N ASP A 225 -9.23 25.59 -2.28
CA ASP A 225 -10.20 26.37 -3.07
C ASP A 225 -11.58 25.67 -3.14
N GLU A 226 -11.64 24.33 -3.17
CA GLU A 226 -12.89 23.56 -3.14
C GLU A 226 -13.58 23.53 -1.76
N HIS A 227 -12.83 23.79 -0.68
CA HIS A 227 -13.33 23.78 0.70
C HIS A 227 -13.89 25.13 1.20
N GLU A 228 -14.09 26.14 0.35
CA GLU A 228 -14.87 27.33 0.72
C GLU A 228 -16.31 26.92 1.10
N THR A 229 -16.72 27.21 2.34
CA THR A 229 -17.63 26.33 3.10
C THR A 229 -19.05 26.20 2.53
N ILE A 230 -19.37 25.02 1.97
CA ILE A 230 -20.74 24.58 1.70
C ILE A 230 -21.29 23.89 2.95
N GLU A 231 -22.24 24.54 3.64
CA GLU A 231 -22.91 23.99 4.83
C GLU A 231 -23.93 22.90 4.43
N VAL A 232 -23.49 21.63 4.37
CA VAL A 232 -24.35 20.49 4.01
C VAL A 232 -25.29 20.12 5.16
N VAL A 233 -26.51 20.65 5.13
CA VAL A 233 -27.59 20.25 6.04
C VAL A 233 -28.03 18.82 5.72
N SER A 234 -27.65 17.88 6.59
CA SER A 234 -27.99 16.47 6.44
C SER A 234 -29.41 16.19 6.96
N GLU A 235 -30.38 16.00 6.06
CA GLU A 235 -31.69 15.45 6.42
C GLU A 235 -31.61 13.93 6.65
N GLU A 236 -32.28 13.45 7.70
CA GLU A 236 -32.24 12.05 8.14
C GLU A 236 -33.34 11.25 7.44
N LEU A 237 -33.05 10.77 6.23
CA LEU A 237 -33.96 9.95 5.42
C LEU A 237 -34.33 8.65 6.17
N GLU A 238 -35.64 8.39 6.32
CA GLU A 238 -36.13 7.15 6.93
C GLU A 238 -35.91 5.94 5.99
N GLY A 239 -36.06 4.72 6.52
CA GLY A 239 -35.56 3.49 5.84
C GLY A 239 -36.21 3.17 4.49
N ASP A 240 -37.44 3.64 4.29
CA ASP A 240 -38.21 3.62 3.04
C ASP A 240 -37.82 4.75 2.08
N GLU A 241 -37.45 5.93 2.59
CA GLU A 241 -36.94 7.05 1.78
C GLU A 241 -35.53 6.77 1.24
N LEU A 242 -34.66 6.13 2.05
CA LEU A 242 -33.35 5.66 1.62
C LEU A 242 -33.45 4.59 0.50
N ALA A 243 -34.47 3.72 0.57
CA ALA A 243 -34.72 2.74 -0.48
C ALA A 243 -35.12 3.43 -1.80
N ALA A 244 -36.02 4.43 -1.73
CA ALA A 244 -36.42 5.22 -2.89
C ALA A 244 -35.25 6.02 -3.50
N TYR A 245 -34.39 6.64 -2.66
CA TYR A 245 -33.21 7.38 -3.11
C TYR A 245 -32.22 6.47 -3.87
N LEU A 246 -31.96 5.27 -3.35
CA LEU A 246 -31.09 4.29 -4.01
C LEU A 246 -31.71 3.73 -5.30
N GLU A 247 -33.04 3.59 -5.38
CA GLU A 247 -33.73 3.20 -6.61
C GLU A 247 -33.69 4.31 -7.68
N GLN A 248 -33.73 5.58 -7.26
CA GLN A 248 -33.71 6.75 -8.14
C GLN A 248 -32.29 7.10 -8.65
N HIS A 249 -31.24 6.86 -7.86
CA HIS A 249 -29.88 7.34 -8.15
C HIS A 249 -28.80 6.24 -8.15
N GLY A 250 -29.14 4.98 -7.85
CA GLY A 250 -28.18 3.87 -7.75
C GLY A 250 -27.91 3.09 -9.05
N ARG A 251 -28.39 3.53 -10.21
CA ARG A 251 -28.08 2.89 -11.51
C ARG A 251 -26.75 3.40 -12.07
N VAL A 252 -25.67 2.71 -11.75
CA VAL A 252 -24.52 2.59 -12.66
C VAL A 252 -24.94 1.63 -13.79
N ALA A 253 -24.51 1.89 -15.03
CA ALA A 253 -25.06 1.24 -16.21
C ALA A 253 -24.72 -0.26 -16.32
N ASP A 254 -25.76 -1.10 -16.38
CA ASP A 254 -25.72 -2.38 -17.09
C ASP A 254 -26.21 -2.10 -18.53
N ASP A 255 -25.27 -1.89 -19.46
CA ASP A 255 -25.57 -1.72 -20.89
C ASP A 255 -25.53 -3.07 -21.64
N ASP A 256 -26.58 -3.33 -22.42
CA ASP A 256 -26.73 -4.30 -23.50
C ASP A 256 -26.36 -5.80 -23.31
N ALA A 257 -27.39 -6.63 -23.10
CA ALA A 257 -27.41 -8.04 -23.53
C ALA A 257 -28.84 -8.62 -23.75
N ASP A 258 -29.61 -8.03 -24.67
CA ASP A 258 -30.77 -8.65 -25.34
C ASP A 258 -30.31 -9.11 -26.76
N ALA A 259 -30.75 -10.19 -27.41
CA ALA A 259 -31.54 -11.36 -27.04
C ALA A 259 -30.92 -12.57 -27.82
N GLU A 260 -31.29 -13.84 -27.62
CA GLU A 260 -32.49 -14.43 -28.24
C GLU A 260 -32.74 -15.82 -27.63
N ARG A 261 -34.01 -16.21 -27.53
CA ARG A 261 -34.43 -17.57 -27.17
C ARG A 261 -34.80 -18.32 -28.45
N ASP A 262 -34.23 -19.51 -28.64
CA ASP A 262 -34.90 -20.53 -29.45
C ASP A 262 -35.03 -21.83 -28.65
N ALA A 263 -36.16 -22.50 -28.80
CA ALA A 263 -36.62 -23.55 -27.90
C ALA A 263 -37.08 -24.79 -28.67
N ASP A 264 -36.23 -25.82 -28.76
CA ASP A 264 -36.66 -27.15 -29.19
C ASP A 264 -35.85 -28.32 -28.60
N ALA A 265 -36.56 -29.45 -28.43
CA ALA A 265 -36.04 -30.81 -28.31
C ALA A 265 -35.39 -31.25 -26.94
N PRO A 266 -35.29 -32.57 -26.66
CA PRO A 266 -36.19 -33.21 -25.69
C PRO A 266 -35.48 -34.03 -24.58
N PRO A 267 -36.19 -34.51 -23.53
CA PRO A 267 -35.57 -35.23 -22.43
C PRO A 267 -35.19 -36.67 -22.81
N ARG A 268 -34.17 -37.22 -22.12
CA ARG A 268 -33.88 -38.66 -22.11
C ARG A 268 -33.63 -39.18 -20.69
N SER A 269 -34.33 -40.26 -20.38
CA SER A 269 -34.23 -41.06 -19.17
C SER A 269 -33.53 -42.39 -19.48
N ASP A 270 -32.80 -42.91 -18.48
CA ASP A 270 -32.42 -44.32 -18.24
C ASP A 270 -31.58 -45.04 -19.34
N ASP A 271 -30.76 -46.07 -19.07
CA ASP A 271 -30.53 -46.88 -17.86
C ASP A 271 -29.12 -47.55 -17.94
N ALA A 272 -28.74 -48.28 -16.89
CA ALA A 272 -27.92 -49.50 -16.87
C ALA A 272 -26.36 -49.39 -16.90
N LEU A 273 -25.58 -50.12 -16.06
CA LEU A 273 -25.95 -51.13 -15.04
C LEU A 273 -24.78 -51.53 -14.09
N SER A 274 -25.12 -52.00 -12.87
CA SER A 274 -24.42 -53.04 -12.05
C SER A 274 -23.09 -52.72 -11.34
N THR A 275 -22.77 -53.16 -10.09
CA THR A 275 -23.51 -53.90 -9.01
C THR A 275 -22.72 -53.94 -7.68
N GLY A 276 -23.40 -53.96 -6.52
CA GLY A 276 -22.96 -54.55 -5.22
C GLY A 276 -21.87 -53.80 -4.41
N GLU A 277 -21.81 -53.81 -3.07
CA GLU A 277 -22.60 -54.47 -2.00
C GLU A 277 -22.67 -53.55 -0.73
N ASP A 278 -23.54 -53.88 0.22
CA ASP A 278 -23.74 -53.16 1.50
C ASP A 278 -22.52 -53.14 2.45
N VAL A 279 -22.20 -51.98 3.04
CA VAL A 279 -21.68 -51.91 4.43
C VAL A 279 -22.18 -50.62 5.13
N GLU A 280 -22.71 -50.81 6.33
CA GLU A 280 -23.16 -49.82 7.31
C GLU A 280 -21.97 -49.17 8.05
N SER A 281 -21.98 -47.84 8.29
CA SER A 281 -21.48 -47.14 9.51
C SER A 281 -21.01 -45.70 9.23
N THR A 282 -21.58 -44.75 9.97
CA THR A 282 -21.02 -43.41 10.20
C THR A 282 -19.90 -43.45 11.24
N PRO A 283 -18.82 -42.67 11.10
CA PRO A 283 -18.01 -42.24 12.24
C PRO A 283 -18.36 -40.79 12.65
N GLU A 284 -18.60 -40.62 13.94
CA GLU A 284 -18.64 -39.31 14.60
C GLU A 284 -17.22 -38.73 14.64
N PHE A 285 -17.06 -37.41 14.44
CA PHE A 285 -15.77 -36.74 14.66
C PHE A 285 -15.83 -35.97 15.99
N GLU A 286 -15.42 -36.65 17.06
CA GLU A 286 -15.41 -36.12 18.41
C GLU A 286 -14.22 -35.16 18.61
N SER A 287 -14.45 -34.02 19.24
CA SER A 287 -13.39 -33.04 19.53
C SER A 287 -12.66 -33.40 20.82
N THR A 288 -11.34 -33.57 20.75
CA THR A 288 -10.47 -33.71 21.93
C THR A 288 -9.93 -32.34 22.38
N PRO A 289 -10.12 -31.92 23.64
CA PRO A 289 -9.46 -30.75 24.22
C PRO A 289 -8.06 -31.09 24.76
N GLU A 290 -7.22 -30.07 24.92
CA GLU A 290 -5.91 -30.17 25.57
C GLU A 290 -6.03 -30.38 27.09
N PRO A 291 -5.12 -31.13 27.74
CA PRO A 291 -4.99 -31.19 29.19
C PRO A 291 -3.87 -30.26 29.71
N ASP A 292 -4.04 -29.82 30.96
CA ASP A 292 -3.22 -28.82 31.64
C ASP A 292 -1.76 -29.24 31.92
N SER A 293 -0.94 -28.21 32.15
CA SER A 293 0.40 -28.29 32.72
C SER A 293 0.35 -28.65 34.22
N ASP A 294 1.11 -29.66 34.63
CA ASP A 294 1.74 -29.67 35.95
C ASP A 294 3.05 -30.49 35.95
N SER A 295 3.99 -30.12 36.82
CA SER A 295 5.33 -30.72 36.90
C SER A 295 5.31 -32.11 37.55
N GLU A 296 6.26 -32.99 37.19
CA GLU A 296 7.32 -33.51 38.07
C GLU A 296 8.42 -34.20 37.24
N SER A 297 9.61 -34.35 37.82
CA SER A 297 10.83 -34.79 37.14
C SER A 297 11.07 -36.31 37.18
N GLU A 298 11.43 -36.92 36.05
CA GLU A 298 12.31 -38.10 36.03
C GLU A 298 13.39 -37.97 34.94
N LEU A 299 14.58 -38.50 35.24
CA LEU A 299 15.79 -38.40 34.42
C LEU A 299 15.90 -39.61 33.49
N GLU A 300 15.93 -39.41 32.18
CA GLU A 300 16.38 -40.45 31.24
C GLU A 300 17.19 -39.89 30.05
N SER A 301 18.52 -39.99 30.20
CA SER A 301 19.54 -40.22 29.15
C SER A 301 19.43 -39.46 27.82
N GLU A 302 20.22 -38.39 27.68
CA GLU A 302 20.59 -37.84 26.36
C GLU A 302 21.42 -38.87 25.55
N PRO A 303 21.16 -39.08 24.25
CA PRO A 303 22.03 -39.88 23.39
C PRO A 303 23.31 -39.12 23.04
N GLU A 304 24.46 -39.81 23.07
CA GLU A 304 25.76 -39.23 22.70
C GLU A 304 25.78 -38.76 21.23
N PRO A 305 26.43 -37.62 20.91
CA PRO A 305 26.58 -37.17 19.53
C PRO A 305 27.56 -38.07 18.75
N GLU A 306 27.21 -38.39 17.50
CA GLU A 306 28.11 -39.12 16.59
C GLU A 306 29.37 -38.28 16.28
N PRO A 307 30.56 -38.88 16.20
CA PRO A 307 31.80 -38.14 15.98
C PRO A 307 31.94 -37.62 14.55
N GLU A 308 32.32 -36.35 14.41
CA GLU A 308 32.68 -35.74 13.12
C GLU A 308 33.92 -36.44 12.51
N PRO A 309 33.98 -36.63 11.18
CA PRO A 309 35.12 -37.25 10.52
C PRO A 309 36.35 -36.32 10.49
N GLU A 310 37.53 -36.89 10.78
CA GLU A 310 38.82 -36.19 10.77
C GLU A 310 39.20 -35.64 9.38
N PRO A 311 39.92 -34.50 9.29
CA PRO A 311 40.34 -33.92 8.01
C PRO A 311 41.44 -34.73 7.32
N GLU A 312 41.30 -34.92 5.99
CA GLU A 312 42.32 -35.57 5.17
C GLU A 312 43.60 -34.69 5.03
N PRO A 313 44.80 -35.29 4.99
CA PRO A 313 46.06 -34.54 4.86
C PRO A 313 46.35 -34.11 3.42
N GLU A 314 46.75 -32.86 3.22
CA GLU A 314 47.23 -32.35 1.93
C GLU A 314 48.56 -33.02 1.50
N PRO A 315 48.71 -33.44 0.22
CA PRO A 315 49.95 -34.01 -0.28
C PRO A 315 51.02 -32.95 -0.64
N GLU A 316 52.27 -33.37 -0.51
CA GLU A 316 53.49 -32.56 -0.47
C GLU A 316 53.81 -31.71 -1.71
N SER A 317 54.53 -30.61 -1.45
CA SER A 317 55.24 -29.77 -2.43
C SER A 317 56.17 -30.57 -3.34
N ALA A 318 55.88 -30.59 -4.65
CA ALA A 318 56.77 -31.13 -5.66
C ALA A 318 57.76 -30.07 -6.19
N LEU A 319 59.04 -30.35 -5.96
CA LEU A 319 60.19 -29.56 -6.43
C LEU A 319 60.25 -29.45 -7.97
N VAL A 320 60.60 -28.27 -8.48
CA VAL A 320 61.12 -28.09 -9.84
C VAL A 320 62.58 -27.62 -9.75
N PRO A 321 63.56 -28.34 -10.34
CA PRO A 321 64.98 -28.03 -10.18
C PRO A 321 65.49 -26.94 -11.14
N GLU A 322 66.66 -26.42 -10.80
CA GLU A 322 67.32 -25.25 -11.38
C GLU A 322 67.87 -25.44 -12.80
N SER A 323 68.10 -24.33 -13.51
CA SER A 323 69.12 -24.27 -14.57
C SER A 323 69.75 -22.87 -14.61
N GLU A 324 71.07 -22.83 -14.74
CA GLU A 324 71.94 -21.67 -14.48
C GLU A 324 72.16 -20.80 -15.74
N SER A 325 72.33 -19.47 -15.58
CA SER A 325 73.41 -18.68 -16.23
C SER A 325 73.32 -17.16 -15.95
N GLU A 326 74.43 -16.59 -15.46
CA GLU A 326 74.72 -15.15 -15.34
C GLU A 326 75.65 -14.67 -16.51
N PRO A 327 76.25 -13.45 -16.53
CA PRO A 327 75.90 -12.12 -15.99
C PRO A 327 76.01 -10.96 -17.03
N GLU A 328 76.00 -9.70 -16.53
CA GLU A 328 76.47 -8.43 -17.13
C GLU A 328 75.56 -7.76 -18.18
N SER A 329 75.32 -6.44 -18.22
CA SER A 329 75.61 -5.28 -17.34
C SER A 329 74.76 -4.06 -17.85
N ALA A 330 74.74 -2.80 -17.36
CA ALA A 330 75.50 -2.04 -16.36
C ALA A 330 74.76 -0.70 -16.00
N LEU A 331 75.13 -0.05 -14.87
CA LEU A 331 75.11 1.44 -14.63
C LEU A 331 73.74 2.21 -14.67
N VAL A 332 73.36 3.15 -13.79
CA VAL A 332 73.93 3.82 -12.58
C VAL A 332 72.79 4.12 -11.58
N ARG A 333 73.06 4.14 -10.27
CA ARG A 333 72.28 4.88 -9.25
C ARG A 333 73.22 5.77 -8.43
N GLU A 334 72.74 6.95 -8.00
CA GLU A 334 73.49 7.86 -7.15
C GLU A 334 72.83 8.04 -5.76
N SER A 335 73.60 7.69 -4.73
CA SER A 335 73.63 8.23 -3.35
C SER A 335 72.40 8.23 -2.42
N VAL A 336 72.54 7.46 -1.32
CA VAL A 336 71.94 7.66 0.04
C VAL A 336 72.91 8.56 0.88
N PRO A 337 72.61 9.09 2.10
CA PRO A 337 72.24 8.38 3.36
C PRO A 337 70.94 8.91 4.04
N GLU A 338 70.14 8.14 4.78
CA GLU A 338 70.33 7.47 6.08
C GLU A 338 70.22 8.40 7.32
N LEU A 339 69.17 8.22 8.13
CA LEU A 339 69.18 8.30 9.60
C LEU A 339 68.01 7.46 10.19
N ALA A 340 68.26 6.79 11.32
CA ALA A 340 67.29 6.07 12.15
C ALA A 340 66.44 7.08 13.01
N SER A 341 65.45 6.73 13.86
CA SER A 341 65.25 5.51 14.67
C SER A 341 63.86 5.46 15.35
N GLU A 342 63.36 4.22 15.57
CA GLU A 342 62.55 3.72 16.71
C GLU A 342 61.11 4.23 17.03
N SER A 343 60.15 3.31 16.89
CA SER A 343 59.13 2.80 17.85
C SER A 343 58.31 3.73 18.79
N GLY A 344 56.98 3.50 18.84
CA GLY A 344 56.02 4.04 19.83
C GLY A 344 56.00 3.29 21.19
N PRO A 345 54.92 3.29 22.01
CA PRO A 345 53.51 3.62 21.72
C PRO A 345 52.80 4.59 22.73
N GLU A 346 51.48 4.77 22.59
CA GLU A 346 50.53 5.39 23.57
C GLU A 346 50.15 4.40 24.71
N PRO A 347 49.18 4.66 25.64
CA PRO A 347 48.43 5.88 26.01
C PRO A 347 48.35 6.15 27.55
N GLU A 348 47.58 7.17 28.00
CA GLU A 348 46.51 7.12 29.04
C GLU A 348 46.31 8.35 29.97
N SER A 349 45.02 8.52 30.36
CA SER A 349 44.41 9.24 31.51
C SER A 349 44.53 10.79 31.69
N GLY A 350 43.37 11.43 31.96
CA GLY A 350 43.20 12.86 32.32
C GLY A 350 43.48 13.20 33.80
N PRO A 351 43.05 14.38 34.33
CA PRO A 351 41.65 14.84 34.30
C PRO A 351 41.43 16.37 34.12
N GLU A 352 40.15 16.81 34.07
CA GLU A 352 39.74 18.22 34.25
C GLU A 352 39.89 18.69 35.73
N PRO A 353 39.87 20.00 36.05
CA PRO A 353 38.57 20.69 36.26
C PRO A 353 38.49 22.21 35.90
N GLU A 354 37.28 22.60 35.48
CA GLU A 354 36.50 23.81 35.82
C GLU A 354 37.04 25.27 35.81
N SER A 355 36.24 26.11 35.11
CA SER A 355 35.65 27.41 35.55
C SER A 355 36.17 28.78 35.02
N ALA A 356 35.23 29.45 34.33
CA ALA A 356 34.86 30.88 34.39
C ALA A 356 35.88 32.02 34.10
N SER A 357 35.57 32.80 33.06
CA SER A 357 35.41 34.27 33.18
C SER A 357 34.55 34.82 32.03
N ALA A 358 33.88 35.95 32.26
CA ALA A 358 32.96 36.61 31.33
C ALA A 358 33.55 37.90 30.71
N SER A 359 32.77 38.49 29.80
CA SER A 359 32.89 39.84 29.21
C SER A 359 33.96 40.04 28.12
N ASP A 360 33.51 40.43 26.92
CA ASP A 360 33.59 41.84 26.55
C ASP A 360 32.43 42.24 25.60
N SER A 361 32.17 43.54 25.43
CA SER A 361 31.13 44.11 24.56
C SER A 361 31.76 45.10 23.58
N GLU A 362 31.23 45.22 22.35
CA GLU A 362 30.96 46.53 21.71
C GLU A 362 30.10 46.39 20.42
N PRO A 363 29.38 47.44 19.98
CA PRO A 363 28.34 47.36 18.94
C PRO A 363 28.78 47.86 17.55
N VAL A 364 28.00 47.51 16.51
CA VAL A 364 28.15 47.99 15.12
C VAL A 364 26.75 48.38 14.57
N PRO A 365 26.60 49.45 13.74
CA PRO A 365 25.37 50.24 13.70
C PRO A 365 24.40 49.96 12.54
N GLU A 366 23.21 50.53 12.64
CA GLU A 366 22.21 50.65 11.57
C GLU A 366 22.69 51.55 10.41
N PRO A 367 22.33 51.24 9.15
CA PRO A 367 22.30 52.20 8.06
C PRO A 367 20.89 52.45 7.51
N GLU A 368 20.45 53.70 7.72
CA GLU A 368 19.70 54.62 6.85
C GLU A 368 18.69 54.15 5.78
N SER A 369 17.61 54.92 5.67
CA SER A 369 16.52 54.74 4.70
C SER A 369 16.82 55.42 3.36
N GLU A 370 16.83 54.68 2.24
CA GLU A 370 16.79 55.25 0.89
C GLU A 370 15.39 55.14 0.26
N SER A 371 15.12 55.99 -0.75
CA SER A 371 13.77 56.28 -1.26
C SER A 371 13.54 55.82 -2.70
N GLY A 372 12.37 55.21 -2.96
CA GLY A 372 11.81 55.00 -4.32
C GLY A 372 12.37 53.79 -5.07
N PRO A 373 11.63 53.25 -6.07
CA PRO A 373 10.87 54.04 -7.06
C PRO A 373 9.34 53.76 -7.10
N GLU A 374 8.68 54.45 -8.04
CA GLU A 374 7.23 54.53 -8.27
C GLU A 374 6.62 53.22 -8.83
N PRO A 375 5.31 52.97 -8.66
CA PRO A 375 4.61 51.86 -9.31
C PRO A 375 4.43 52.11 -10.82
N GLU A 376 4.59 51.07 -11.63
CA GLU A 376 4.36 51.12 -13.08
C GLU A 376 2.86 51.30 -13.41
N PRO A 377 2.52 51.93 -14.56
CA PRO A 377 1.14 52.18 -14.94
C PRO A 377 0.39 50.91 -15.36
N GLU A 378 -0.89 50.84 -14.99
CA GLU A 378 -1.81 49.78 -15.36
C GLU A 378 -1.88 49.59 -16.89
N SER A 379 -1.79 48.35 -17.35
CA SER A 379 -1.95 48.01 -18.77
C SER A 379 -3.43 48.05 -19.16
N GLU A 380 -3.75 48.76 -20.25
CA GLU A 380 -5.12 48.84 -20.77
C GLU A 380 -5.68 47.45 -21.13
N PRO A 381 -6.97 47.17 -20.87
CA PRO A 381 -7.59 45.90 -21.28
C PRO A 381 -7.66 45.81 -22.80
N GLY A 382 -7.25 44.66 -23.36
CA GLY A 382 -7.37 44.36 -24.78
C GLY A 382 -8.83 44.33 -25.27
N PRO A 383 -9.06 44.48 -26.59
CA PRO A 383 -10.40 44.59 -27.14
C PRO A 383 -11.22 43.29 -26.97
N GLU A 384 -12.52 43.45 -26.72
CA GLU A 384 -13.49 42.36 -26.64
C GLU A 384 -13.51 41.52 -27.93
N PRO A 385 -13.68 40.19 -27.87
CA PRO A 385 -13.87 39.36 -29.05
C PRO A 385 -15.22 39.63 -29.71
N GLU A 386 -15.25 39.69 -31.05
CA GLU A 386 -16.48 39.87 -31.82
C GLU A 386 -17.46 38.70 -31.62
N PRO A 387 -18.79 38.94 -31.63
CA PRO A 387 -19.77 37.88 -31.44
C PRO A 387 -19.81 36.93 -32.64
N GLU A 388 -19.63 35.63 -32.39
CA GLU A 388 -19.78 34.59 -33.42
C GLU A 388 -21.20 34.57 -33.98
N SER A 389 -21.30 34.44 -35.30
CA SER A 389 -22.57 34.50 -36.03
C SER A 389 -23.44 33.26 -35.80
N GLU A 390 -24.69 33.47 -35.38
CA GLU A 390 -25.73 32.43 -35.29
C GLU A 390 -25.92 31.69 -36.64
N PRO A 391 -26.00 30.35 -36.66
CA PRO A 391 -26.41 29.60 -37.85
C PRO A 391 -27.93 29.66 -38.08
N GLU A 392 -28.35 29.97 -39.32
CA GLU A 392 -29.76 30.09 -39.70
C GLU A 392 -30.60 28.80 -39.46
N PRO A 393 -31.90 28.92 -39.14
CA PRO A 393 -32.74 27.78 -38.81
C PRO A 393 -33.16 26.96 -40.04
N ARG A 394 -32.88 25.64 -40.03
CA ARG A 394 -33.46 24.71 -41.01
C ARG A 394 -34.94 24.42 -40.69
N ALA A 395 -35.76 24.44 -41.73
CA ALA A 395 -37.21 24.29 -41.62
C ALA A 395 -37.66 22.82 -41.52
N LYS A 396 -38.57 22.62 -40.56
CA LYS A 396 -39.64 21.60 -40.42
C LYS A 396 -39.91 20.61 -41.58
N GLU A 397 -39.95 19.33 -41.21
CA GLU A 397 -40.98 18.33 -41.58
C GLU A 397 -41.21 17.51 -40.28
N GLU A 398 -42.28 17.65 -39.48
CA GLU A 398 -43.65 17.11 -39.67
C GLU A 398 -43.63 15.62 -40.09
N GLY A 399 -43.37 14.66 -39.19
CA GLY A 399 -44.28 14.10 -38.17
C GLY A 399 -44.45 12.57 -38.38
N PRO A 400 -45.21 11.80 -37.57
CA PRO A 400 -46.01 12.16 -36.39
C PRO A 400 -45.59 11.46 -35.07
N THR A 401 -46.16 11.94 -33.97
CA THR A 401 -46.08 11.36 -32.62
C THR A 401 -47.31 10.49 -32.30
N LEU A 402 -47.16 9.40 -31.52
CA LEU A 402 -47.69 9.22 -30.15
C LEU A 402 -47.50 7.78 -29.64
N PHE A 403 -47.28 7.67 -28.32
CA PHE A 403 -47.62 6.56 -27.41
C PHE A 403 -48.25 5.29 -27.99
N ASP A 404 -47.66 4.12 -27.70
CA ASP A 404 -48.15 3.26 -26.62
C ASP A 404 -47.16 2.12 -26.30
N LEU A 405 -47.06 1.78 -25.00
CA LEU A 405 -46.18 0.77 -24.34
C LEU A 405 -44.73 1.20 -24.08
#